data_AF-A0A358S3T2-F1
#
_entry.id   AF-A0A358S3T2-F1
#
_cell.length_a   1.000
_cell.length_b   1.000
_cell.length_c   1.000
_cell.angle_alpha   90.00
_cell.angle_beta   90.00
_cell.angle_gamma   90.00
#
_symmetry.space_group_name_H-M   'P 1'
#
loop_
_entity.id
_entity.type
_entity.pdbx_description
1 polymer ?
#
loop_
_entity_poly.entity_id
_entity_poly.type
_entity_poly.pdbx_seq_one_letter_code
_entity_poly.pdbx_strand_id
1 'polypeptide(L)'
;MTFLENSYAAGADGLLSLITDGTEQLVSKADELGVYTAVVSSTLYDEVASVPTYMGITGIDLSKVADAYGELIDAQFDSSEPANFIVISGGSAMGVASHREGAKSMLETLQTKYNLTYDADVTELATLNATTEIATGNDEVKITIVPGFPNMDGYVSGVSGLLQTGEYDAVVSVYPTAETFGTAIDEVEKALGKNIKLLCQANFGENTKKAFSTLDSTGNPTLDGAVINSGSASDAYGVVLLYNGITGHGDAFKPEGKAITMAPGPLVASGAEAYSKLEQLDTSDEMYVYTSDEIKNLLKKYNDASDYDLLMETSRNFTTENILERRGLK
;
A
#
# COMPACT_ATOMS: atom_id res chain seq x y z
N MET A 1 20.20 5.55 -14.92
CA MET A 1 21.27 6.55 -15.05
C MET A 1 21.00 7.58 -16.13
N THR A 2 20.85 7.18 -17.40
CA THR A 2 20.60 8.11 -18.52
C THR A 2 19.45 9.10 -18.28
N PHE A 3 18.37 8.66 -17.63
CA PHE A 3 17.26 9.56 -17.28
C PHE A 3 17.69 10.71 -16.36
N LEU A 4 18.46 10.43 -15.29
CA LEU A 4 18.99 11.45 -14.37
C LEU A 4 19.87 12.46 -15.13
N GLU A 5 20.80 11.98 -15.96
CA GLU A 5 21.72 12.84 -16.71
C GLU A 5 20.98 13.74 -17.72
N ASN A 6 19.94 13.19 -18.37
CA ASN A 6 19.08 13.97 -19.27
C ASN A 6 18.26 15.01 -18.50
N SER A 7 17.71 14.66 -17.33
CA SER A 7 16.98 15.60 -16.48
C SER A 7 17.89 16.74 -16.00
N TYR A 8 19.11 16.43 -15.57
CA TYR A 8 20.12 17.43 -15.23
C TYR A 8 20.44 18.33 -16.44
N ALA A 9 20.68 17.76 -17.61
CA ALA A 9 20.95 18.52 -18.84
C ALA A 9 19.77 19.41 -19.26
N ALA A 10 18.54 19.04 -18.89
CA ALA A 10 17.33 19.84 -19.07
C ALA A 10 17.13 20.91 -17.99
N GLY A 11 18.00 20.98 -16.97
CA GLY A 11 17.97 21.98 -15.91
C GLY A 11 17.19 21.56 -14.66
N ALA A 12 17.01 20.26 -14.41
CA ALA A 12 16.37 19.79 -13.19
C ALA A 12 17.28 19.94 -11.96
N ASP A 13 16.76 20.56 -10.90
CA ASP A 13 17.44 20.68 -9.59
C ASP A 13 17.13 19.50 -8.65
N GLY A 14 16.12 18.68 -8.98
CA GLY A 14 15.77 17.50 -8.21
C GLY A 14 15.09 16.40 -9.01
N LEU A 15 15.14 15.19 -8.48
CA LEU A 15 14.58 13.97 -9.06
C LEU A 15 13.86 13.14 -7.99
N LEU A 16 12.56 12.91 -8.19
CA LEU A 16 11.80 11.87 -7.48
C LEU A 16 11.87 10.59 -8.31
N SER A 17 12.51 9.54 -7.79
CA SER A 17 12.61 8.25 -8.47
C SER A 17 11.55 7.28 -7.98
N LEU A 18 10.79 6.70 -8.91
CA LEU A 18 9.90 5.56 -8.63
C LEU A 18 10.61 4.21 -8.85
N ILE A 19 11.85 4.24 -9.34
CA ILE A 19 12.68 3.06 -9.54
C ILE A 19 13.62 2.93 -8.35
N THR A 20 13.58 1.77 -7.70
CA THR A 20 14.36 1.41 -6.52
C THR A 20 15.63 0.61 -6.84
N ASP A 21 15.72 0.08 -8.05
CA ASP A 21 16.89 -0.64 -8.53
C ASP A 21 18.06 0.32 -8.76
N GLY A 22 19.17 0.04 -8.07
CA GLY A 22 20.39 0.83 -8.20
C GLY A 22 20.33 2.22 -7.56
N THR A 23 19.51 2.39 -6.52
CA THR A 23 19.36 3.66 -5.79
C THR A 23 20.69 4.22 -5.30
N GLU A 24 21.61 3.39 -4.80
CA GLU A 24 22.92 3.87 -4.33
C GLU A 24 23.73 4.55 -5.44
N GLN A 25 23.72 3.97 -6.65
CA GLN A 25 24.40 4.56 -7.80
C GLN A 25 23.68 5.82 -8.28
N LEU A 26 22.34 5.82 -8.27
CA LEU A 26 21.53 6.98 -8.60
C LEU A 26 21.85 8.17 -7.69
N VAL A 27 21.82 7.95 -6.38
CA VAL A 27 22.08 8.98 -5.36
C VAL A 27 23.50 9.50 -5.48
N SER A 28 24.48 8.60 -5.60
CA SER A 28 25.89 9.00 -5.77
C SER A 28 26.08 9.87 -7.02
N LYS A 29 25.46 9.50 -8.15
CA LYS A 29 25.57 10.29 -9.38
C LYS A 29 24.85 11.62 -9.28
N ALA A 30 23.69 11.65 -8.63
CA ALA A 30 22.94 12.88 -8.45
C ALA A 30 23.72 13.88 -7.58
N ASP A 31 24.42 13.39 -6.56
CA ASP A 31 25.30 14.21 -5.72
C ASP A 31 26.45 14.84 -6.51
N GLU A 32 27.12 14.07 -7.39
CA GLU A 32 28.14 14.61 -8.30
C GLU A 32 27.60 15.74 -9.20
N LEU A 33 26.33 15.66 -9.59
CA LEU A 33 25.66 16.64 -10.45
C LEU A 33 25.02 17.80 -9.67
N GLY A 34 24.96 17.71 -8.34
CA GLY A 34 24.26 18.67 -7.48
C GLY A 34 22.73 18.59 -7.58
N VAL A 35 22.17 17.45 -8.00
CA VAL A 35 20.73 17.22 -8.14
C VAL A 35 20.19 16.56 -6.89
N TYR A 36 19.18 17.17 -6.24
CA TYR A 36 18.55 16.58 -5.07
C TYR A 36 17.73 15.34 -5.44
N THR A 37 17.70 14.33 -4.57
CA THR A 37 17.01 13.07 -4.83
C THR A 37 16.11 12.65 -3.68
N ALA A 38 14.96 12.09 -4.05
CA ALA A 38 14.09 11.32 -3.17
C ALA A 38 13.62 10.07 -3.93
N VAL A 39 13.30 9.00 -3.22
CA VAL A 39 12.91 7.72 -3.83
C VAL A 39 11.59 7.22 -3.26
N VAL A 40 10.66 6.82 -4.11
CA VAL A 40 9.43 6.15 -3.68
C VAL A 40 9.78 4.70 -3.30
N SER A 41 10.17 4.51 -2.05
CA SER A 41 10.54 3.23 -1.45
C SER A 41 9.96 3.13 -0.04
N SER A 42 9.64 1.90 0.40
CA SER A 42 9.20 1.61 1.77
C SER A 42 10.37 1.32 2.72
N THR A 43 11.61 1.36 2.23
CA THR A 43 12.81 1.13 3.06
C THR A 43 13.89 2.14 2.68
N LEU A 44 14.45 2.78 3.71
CA LEU A 44 15.53 3.75 3.57
C LEU A 44 16.83 3.02 3.19
N TYR A 45 17.69 3.70 2.44
CA TYR A 45 18.98 3.19 2.01
C TYR A 45 20.08 3.78 2.92
N ASP A 46 20.44 3.05 3.96
CA ASP A 46 21.35 3.52 5.00
C ASP A 46 22.75 3.86 4.47
N GLU A 47 23.20 3.15 3.43
CA GLU A 47 24.50 3.32 2.78
C GLU A 47 24.69 4.71 2.18
N VAL A 48 23.59 5.34 1.75
CA VAL A 48 23.58 6.67 1.14
C VAL A 48 22.79 7.70 1.94
N ALA A 49 22.27 7.33 3.11
CA ALA A 49 21.43 8.22 3.92
C ALA A 49 22.12 9.53 4.32
N SER A 50 23.45 9.55 4.42
CA SER A 50 24.22 10.76 4.75
C SER A 50 24.65 11.59 3.53
N VAL A 51 24.28 11.20 2.31
CA VAL A 51 24.61 11.97 1.10
C VAL A 51 23.82 13.29 1.09
N PRO A 52 24.47 14.46 0.96
CA PRO A 52 23.81 15.76 1.13
C PRO A 52 22.60 16.01 0.24
N THR A 53 22.68 15.59 -1.02
CA THR A 53 21.61 15.74 -2.03
C THR A 53 20.51 14.70 -1.88
N TYR A 54 20.69 13.65 -1.07
CA TYR A 54 19.64 12.66 -0.80
C TYR A 54 18.74 13.11 0.34
N MET A 55 17.48 13.36 0.02
CA MET A 55 16.47 13.86 0.96
C MET A 55 15.66 12.75 1.62
N GLY A 56 15.63 11.56 1.03
CA GLY A 56 15.05 10.36 1.64
C GLY A 56 14.01 9.65 0.78
N ILE A 57 13.03 9.03 1.45
CA ILE A 57 12.05 8.15 0.80
C ILE A 57 10.60 8.51 1.10
N THR A 58 9.71 8.18 0.16
CA THR A 58 8.27 8.49 0.23
C THR A 58 7.33 7.36 -0.18
N GLY A 59 7.79 6.11 -0.09
CA GLY A 59 6.92 4.95 -0.30
C GLY A 59 5.90 4.78 0.84
N ILE A 60 5.35 3.58 0.98
CA ILE A 60 4.30 3.30 1.96
C ILE A 60 4.92 3.13 3.34
N ASP A 61 4.28 3.69 4.36
CA ASP A 61 4.63 3.49 5.76
C ASP A 61 4.31 2.04 6.17
N LEU A 62 5.34 1.21 6.26
CA LEU A 62 5.21 -0.21 6.60
C LEU A 62 4.55 -0.41 7.98
N SER A 63 4.74 0.52 8.92
CA SER A 63 4.12 0.39 10.25
C SER A 63 2.61 0.48 10.21
N LYS A 64 2.06 1.16 9.19
CA LYS A 64 0.61 1.33 8.98
C LYS A 64 0.00 0.32 8.03
N VAL A 65 0.83 -0.44 7.30
CA VAL A 65 0.34 -1.51 6.42
C VAL A 65 -0.39 -2.58 7.23
N ALA A 66 0.16 -2.95 8.39
CA ALA A 66 -0.46 -3.93 9.26
C ALA A 66 -1.82 -3.45 9.80
N ASP A 67 -1.89 -2.20 10.26
CA ASP A 67 -3.14 -1.63 10.76
C ASP A 67 -4.23 -1.62 9.68
N ALA A 68 -3.88 -1.26 8.44
CA ALA A 68 -4.85 -1.16 7.35
C ALA A 68 -5.47 -2.50 6.95
N TYR A 69 -4.67 -3.58 6.88
CA TYR A 69 -5.20 -4.92 6.59
C TYR A 69 -5.98 -5.49 7.78
N GLY A 70 -5.54 -5.22 9.01
CA GLY A 70 -6.28 -5.57 10.21
C GLY A 70 -7.66 -4.92 10.26
N GLU A 71 -7.71 -3.59 10.08
CA GLU A 71 -8.95 -2.81 10.03
C GLU A 71 -9.90 -3.33 8.95
N LEU A 72 -9.37 -3.63 7.76
CA LEU A 72 -10.18 -4.12 6.65
C LEU A 72 -10.79 -5.50 6.94
N ILE A 73 -10.00 -6.45 7.47
CA ILE A 73 -10.50 -7.78 7.85
C ILE A 73 -11.51 -7.66 8.99
N ASP A 74 -11.25 -6.82 9.99
CA ASP A 74 -12.15 -6.64 11.12
C ASP A 74 -13.49 -6.02 10.72
N ALA A 75 -13.50 -5.10 9.76
CA ALA A 75 -14.73 -4.53 9.22
C ALA A 75 -15.56 -5.52 8.40
N GLN A 76 -14.94 -6.58 7.87
CA GLN A 76 -15.57 -7.48 6.89
C GLN A 76 -16.04 -8.81 7.46
N PHE A 77 -15.46 -9.27 8.57
CA PHE A 77 -15.73 -10.59 9.10
C PHE A 77 -16.18 -10.52 10.57
N ASP A 78 -17.11 -11.41 10.94
CA ASP A 78 -17.54 -11.61 12.32
C ASP A 78 -16.82 -12.83 12.89
N SER A 79 -16.23 -12.71 14.08
CA SER A 79 -15.56 -13.83 14.78
C SER A 79 -16.49 -15.00 15.11
N SER A 80 -17.81 -14.77 15.15
CA SER A 80 -18.82 -15.80 15.40
C SER A 80 -19.26 -16.56 14.15
N GLU A 81 -18.84 -16.11 12.96
CA GLU A 81 -19.12 -16.74 11.68
C GLU A 81 -17.80 -17.22 11.04
N PRO A 82 -17.45 -18.52 11.19
CA PRO A 82 -16.26 -19.10 10.56
C PRO A 82 -16.29 -18.89 9.03
N ALA A 83 -15.12 -18.60 8.47
CA ALA A 83 -14.94 -18.39 7.04
C ALA A 83 -13.61 -19.00 6.57
N ASN A 84 -13.54 -19.34 5.30
CA ASN A 84 -12.34 -19.91 4.68
C ASN A 84 -11.65 -18.90 3.75
N PHE A 85 -10.33 -18.78 3.84
CA PHE A 85 -9.56 -17.69 3.22
C PHE A 85 -8.52 -18.18 2.23
N ILE A 86 -8.46 -17.52 1.07
CA ILE A 86 -7.27 -17.49 0.22
C ILE A 86 -6.51 -16.20 0.55
N VAL A 87 -5.29 -16.34 1.06
CA VAL A 87 -4.40 -15.20 1.37
C VAL A 87 -3.36 -15.09 0.26
N ILE A 88 -3.47 -14.07 -0.59
CA ILE A 88 -2.50 -13.82 -1.66
C ILE A 88 -1.36 -12.96 -1.11
N SER A 89 -0.18 -13.56 -0.91
CA SER A 89 1.00 -12.91 -0.32
C SER A 89 1.92 -12.23 -1.34
N GLY A 90 1.60 -12.35 -2.63
CA GLY A 90 2.31 -11.64 -3.69
C GLY A 90 3.81 -11.90 -3.68
N GLY A 91 4.57 -10.82 -3.80
CA GLY A 91 6.04 -10.82 -3.77
C GLY A 91 6.68 -10.92 -2.37
N SER A 92 5.96 -11.33 -1.33
CA SER A 92 6.51 -11.46 0.03
C SER A 92 7.77 -12.35 0.06
N ALA A 93 7.68 -13.55 -0.51
CA ALA A 93 8.80 -14.49 -0.65
C ALA A 93 9.93 -13.98 -1.58
N MET A 94 9.66 -12.92 -2.35
CA MET A 94 10.60 -12.28 -3.28
C MET A 94 11.26 -11.04 -2.68
N GLY A 95 11.03 -10.75 -1.39
CA GLY A 95 11.65 -9.64 -0.68
C GLY A 95 10.88 -8.32 -0.73
N VAL A 96 9.63 -8.30 -1.24
CA VAL A 96 8.81 -7.08 -1.23
C VAL A 96 8.29 -6.81 0.18
N ALA A 97 8.86 -5.80 0.85
CA ALA A 97 8.61 -5.54 2.26
C ALA A 97 7.14 -5.26 2.59
N SER A 98 6.43 -4.47 1.77
CA SER A 98 5.01 -4.16 1.97
C SER A 98 4.10 -5.39 1.81
N HIS A 99 4.41 -6.27 0.85
CA HIS A 99 3.69 -7.53 0.69
C HIS A 99 3.92 -8.48 1.86
N ARG A 100 5.16 -8.53 2.37
CA ARG A 100 5.47 -9.32 3.56
C ARG A 100 4.71 -8.82 4.78
N GLU A 101 4.71 -7.52 5.02
CA GLU A 101 4.00 -6.94 6.17
C GLU A 101 2.48 -7.11 6.04
N GLY A 102 1.93 -6.89 4.84
CA GLY A 102 0.50 -7.10 4.58
C GLY A 102 0.08 -8.57 4.78
N ALA A 103 0.83 -9.52 4.21
CA ALA A 103 0.51 -10.94 4.35
C ALA A 103 0.63 -11.41 5.81
N LYS A 104 1.67 -10.96 6.52
CA LYS A 104 1.87 -11.25 7.95
C LYS A 104 0.70 -10.71 8.77
N SER A 105 0.33 -9.45 8.57
CA SER A 105 -0.81 -8.81 9.25
C SER A 105 -2.12 -9.56 8.99
N MET A 106 -2.42 -9.95 7.74
CA MET A 106 -3.61 -10.74 7.45
C MET A 106 -3.65 -12.03 8.27
N LEU A 107 -2.53 -12.75 8.36
CA LEU A 107 -2.44 -13.97 9.16
C LEU A 107 -2.56 -13.69 10.67
N GLU A 108 -1.90 -12.67 11.20
CA GLU A 108 -2.02 -12.29 12.63
C GLU A 108 -3.45 -11.88 13.01
N THR A 109 -4.12 -11.11 12.15
CA THR A 109 -5.50 -10.69 12.36
C THR A 109 -6.43 -11.90 12.33
N LEU A 110 -6.32 -12.77 11.33
CA LEU A 110 -7.14 -14.00 11.25
C LEU A 110 -6.87 -14.93 12.44
N GLN A 111 -5.61 -15.07 12.86
CA GLN A 111 -5.24 -15.83 14.05
C GLN A 111 -5.97 -15.33 15.30
N THR A 112 -5.92 -14.02 15.53
CA THR A 112 -6.57 -13.40 16.69
C THR A 112 -8.09 -13.50 16.59
N LYS A 113 -8.65 -13.17 15.42
CA LYS A 113 -10.09 -13.04 15.19
C LYS A 113 -10.84 -14.36 15.32
N TYR A 114 -10.24 -15.45 14.86
CA TYR A 114 -10.82 -16.80 14.90
C TYR A 114 -10.18 -17.72 15.95
N ASN A 115 -9.33 -17.16 16.83
CA ASN A 115 -8.62 -17.89 17.88
C ASN A 115 -7.87 -19.13 17.34
N LEU A 116 -7.12 -18.93 16.25
CA LEU A 116 -6.38 -19.98 15.54
C LEU A 116 -5.03 -20.26 16.21
N THR A 117 -4.47 -21.43 15.96
CA THR A 117 -3.09 -21.79 16.33
C THR A 117 -2.36 -22.28 15.09
N TYR A 118 -1.31 -21.57 14.71
CA TYR A 118 -0.45 -21.96 13.59
C TYR A 118 0.68 -22.88 14.04
N ASP A 119 1.15 -23.72 13.12
CA ASP A 119 2.26 -24.65 13.33
C ASP A 119 3.65 -24.00 13.18
N ALA A 120 3.70 -22.80 12.60
CA ALA A 120 4.90 -21.99 12.40
C ALA A 120 4.65 -20.51 12.73
N ASP A 121 5.75 -19.74 12.80
CA ASP A 121 5.69 -18.29 12.99
C ASP A 121 5.01 -17.62 11.79
N VAL A 122 4.20 -16.59 12.05
CA VAL A 122 3.47 -15.83 11.02
C VAL A 122 4.39 -15.22 9.96
N THR A 123 5.62 -14.85 10.33
CA THR A 123 6.63 -14.31 9.40
C THR A 123 7.12 -15.39 8.44
N GLU A 124 7.30 -16.62 8.93
CA GLU A 124 7.67 -17.76 8.11
C GLU A 124 6.52 -18.10 7.15
N LEU A 125 5.30 -18.20 7.67
CA LEU A 125 4.11 -18.48 6.86
C LEU A 125 3.88 -17.43 5.78
N ALA A 126 4.00 -16.14 6.11
CA ALA A 126 3.84 -15.04 5.17
C ALA A 126 4.88 -15.04 4.04
N THR A 127 6.02 -15.72 4.21
CA THR A 127 7.13 -15.77 3.24
C THR A 127 7.26 -17.12 2.52
N LEU A 128 6.29 -18.01 2.67
CA LEU A 128 6.21 -19.24 1.89
C LEU A 128 6.22 -18.93 0.38
N ASN A 129 6.97 -19.74 -0.38
CA ASN A 129 7.20 -19.56 -1.81
C ASN A 129 6.37 -20.50 -2.69
N ALA A 130 5.49 -21.29 -2.10
CA ALA A 130 4.53 -22.15 -2.78
C ALA A 130 3.14 -22.02 -2.16
N THR A 131 2.10 -22.30 -2.95
CA THR A 131 0.72 -22.40 -2.46
C THR A 131 0.64 -23.46 -1.37
N THR A 132 0.18 -23.06 -0.18
CA THR A 132 0.22 -23.91 1.01
C THR A 132 -1.05 -23.70 1.85
N GLU A 133 -1.70 -24.79 2.24
CA GLU A 133 -2.75 -24.76 3.27
C GLU A 133 -2.07 -24.65 4.64
N ILE A 134 -2.46 -23.65 5.43
CA ILE A 134 -1.91 -23.38 6.76
C ILE A 134 -2.71 -24.19 7.78
N ALA A 135 -2.01 -24.91 8.66
CA ALA A 135 -2.65 -25.56 9.80
C ALA A 135 -3.19 -24.49 10.76
N THR A 136 -4.51 -24.40 10.92
CA THR A 136 -5.15 -23.34 11.72
C THR A 136 -5.48 -23.78 13.15
N GLY A 137 -5.40 -25.09 13.44
CA GLY A 137 -5.85 -25.64 14.72
C GLY A 137 -7.37 -25.53 14.96
N ASN A 138 -8.14 -25.14 13.94
CA ASN A 138 -9.60 -25.02 13.96
C ASN A 138 -10.18 -25.58 12.66
N ASP A 139 -10.92 -26.69 12.74
CA ASP A 139 -11.48 -27.38 11.58
C ASP A 139 -12.58 -26.58 10.84
N GLU A 140 -13.10 -25.50 11.45
CA GLU A 140 -14.11 -24.61 10.85
C GLU A 140 -13.49 -23.47 10.03
N VAL A 141 -12.18 -23.26 10.10
CA VAL A 141 -11.47 -22.17 9.41
C VAL A 141 -10.27 -22.73 8.64
N LYS A 142 -10.34 -22.66 7.32
CA LYS A 142 -9.25 -22.97 6.39
C LYS A 142 -8.57 -21.70 5.93
N ILE A 143 -7.24 -21.70 5.87
CA ILE A 143 -6.45 -20.64 5.25
C ILE A 143 -5.47 -21.27 4.26
N THR A 144 -5.48 -20.80 3.02
CA THR A 144 -4.48 -21.16 2.00
C THR A 144 -3.73 -19.92 1.56
N ILE A 145 -2.41 -19.91 1.76
CA ILE A 145 -1.56 -18.82 1.31
C ILE A 145 -1.06 -19.08 -0.12
N VAL A 146 -1.06 -18.04 -0.95
CA VAL A 146 -0.68 -18.11 -2.37
C VAL A 146 0.34 -17.00 -2.69
N PRO A 147 1.63 -17.33 -2.82
CA PRO A 147 2.65 -16.39 -3.26
C PRO A 147 2.67 -16.24 -4.79
N GLY A 148 3.20 -15.11 -5.27
CA GLY A 148 3.41 -14.85 -6.70
C GLY A 148 2.42 -13.87 -7.33
N PHE A 149 2.46 -13.80 -8.66
CA PHE A 149 1.76 -12.78 -9.46
C PHE A 149 1.08 -13.39 -10.71
N PRO A 150 0.10 -12.70 -11.32
CA PRO A 150 -0.66 -13.22 -12.47
C PRO A 150 0.18 -13.57 -13.71
N ASN A 151 1.36 -12.96 -13.85
CA ASN A 151 2.29 -13.22 -14.96
C ASN A 151 3.17 -14.46 -14.75
N MET A 152 3.06 -15.15 -13.62
CA MET A 152 3.77 -16.39 -13.37
C MET A 152 3.02 -17.60 -13.93
N ASP A 153 3.76 -18.55 -14.48
CA ASP A 153 3.20 -19.77 -15.06
C ASP A 153 2.32 -20.52 -14.06
N GLY A 154 1.09 -20.83 -14.47
CA GLY A 154 0.14 -21.59 -13.67
C GLY A 154 -0.52 -20.82 -12.51
N TYR A 155 -0.12 -19.58 -12.24
CA TYR A 155 -0.64 -18.81 -11.09
C TYR A 155 -2.15 -18.61 -11.16
N VAL A 156 -2.64 -18.03 -12.26
CA VAL A 156 -4.08 -17.72 -12.43
C VAL A 156 -4.90 -19.01 -12.38
N SER A 157 -4.49 -20.05 -13.11
CA SER A 157 -5.17 -21.36 -13.08
C SER A 157 -5.14 -22.02 -11.71
N GLY A 158 -4.08 -21.83 -10.92
CA GLY A 158 -3.96 -22.36 -9.57
C GLY A 158 -4.95 -21.71 -8.61
N VAL A 159 -5.03 -20.37 -8.59
CA VAL A 159 -6.00 -19.64 -7.77
C VAL A 159 -7.44 -19.93 -8.21
N SER A 160 -7.71 -19.96 -9.52
CA SER A 160 -9.03 -20.34 -10.03
C SER A 160 -9.41 -21.77 -9.65
N GLY A 161 -8.45 -22.70 -9.63
CA GLY A 161 -8.67 -24.07 -9.17
C GLY A 161 -9.04 -24.14 -7.68
N LEU A 162 -8.44 -23.29 -6.83
CA LEU A 162 -8.83 -23.15 -5.42
C LEU A 162 -10.26 -22.61 -5.29
N LEU A 163 -10.61 -21.55 -6.03
CA LEU A 163 -11.97 -20.99 -6.01
C LEU A 163 -13.02 -22.03 -6.41
N GLN A 164 -12.72 -22.83 -7.45
CA GLN A 164 -13.62 -23.85 -7.97
C GLN A 164 -13.88 -25.03 -7.01
N THR A 165 -13.11 -25.18 -5.93
CA THR A 165 -13.46 -26.18 -4.89
C THR A 165 -14.76 -25.81 -4.17
N GLY A 166 -15.13 -24.52 -4.17
CA GLY A 166 -16.28 -23.99 -3.44
C GLY A 166 -16.06 -23.88 -1.94
N GLU A 167 -14.87 -24.20 -1.44
CA GLU A 167 -14.56 -24.21 0.00
C GLU A 167 -14.31 -22.82 0.56
N TYR A 168 -13.82 -21.87 -0.25
CA TYR A 168 -13.37 -20.55 0.21
C TYR A 168 -14.48 -19.50 0.17
N ASP A 169 -14.53 -18.65 1.18
CA ASP A 169 -15.52 -17.58 1.35
C ASP A 169 -14.90 -16.19 1.18
N ALA A 170 -13.57 -16.11 1.13
CA ALA A 170 -12.86 -14.86 0.92
C ALA A 170 -11.53 -15.04 0.19
N VAL A 171 -11.16 -14.02 -0.58
CA VAL A 171 -9.82 -13.78 -1.11
C VAL A 171 -9.31 -12.47 -0.52
N VAL A 172 -8.18 -12.52 0.17
CA VAL A 172 -7.53 -11.33 0.76
C VAL A 172 -6.14 -11.18 0.14
N SER A 173 -5.86 -10.04 -0.49
CA SER A 173 -4.67 -9.87 -1.34
C SER A 173 -3.85 -8.62 -1.03
N VAL A 174 -2.53 -8.78 -1.04
CA VAL A 174 -1.57 -7.68 -0.86
C VAL A 174 -1.44 -6.78 -2.09
N TYR A 175 -2.07 -7.12 -3.23
CA TYR A 175 -2.03 -6.35 -4.47
C TYR A 175 -3.38 -6.37 -5.21
N PRO A 176 -3.61 -5.51 -6.21
CA PRO A 176 -4.90 -5.44 -6.91
C PRO A 176 -5.22 -6.73 -7.68
N THR A 177 -6.33 -7.37 -7.33
CA THR A 177 -6.73 -8.67 -7.90
C THR A 177 -8.15 -8.70 -8.45
N ALA A 178 -8.94 -7.64 -8.30
CA ALA A 178 -10.31 -7.55 -8.81
C ALA A 178 -10.42 -7.84 -10.31
N GLU A 179 -9.57 -7.25 -11.15
CA GLU A 179 -9.57 -7.52 -12.59
C GLU A 179 -9.07 -8.93 -12.95
N THR A 180 -8.23 -9.52 -12.09
CA THR A 180 -7.64 -10.84 -12.34
C THR A 180 -8.62 -11.97 -12.00
N PHE A 181 -9.32 -11.85 -10.86
CA PHE A 181 -10.13 -12.94 -10.32
C PHE A 181 -11.63 -12.65 -10.23
N GLY A 182 -12.08 -11.41 -10.44
CA GLY A 182 -13.50 -11.05 -10.29
C GLY A 182 -14.44 -11.91 -11.14
N THR A 183 -14.08 -12.23 -12.39
CA THR A 183 -14.89 -13.15 -13.23
C THR A 183 -14.90 -14.57 -12.70
N ALA A 184 -13.75 -15.10 -12.26
CA ALA A 184 -13.67 -16.47 -11.74
C ALA A 184 -14.43 -16.61 -10.41
N ILE A 185 -14.42 -15.55 -9.60
CA ILE A 185 -15.22 -15.45 -8.38
C ILE A 185 -16.71 -15.49 -8.73
N ASP A 186 -17.18 -14.58 -9.60
CA ASP A 186 -18.59 -14.51 -10.01
C ASP A 186 -19.11 -15.84 -10.61
N GLU A 187 -18.27 -16.54 -11.38
CA GLU A 187 -18.63 -17.86 -11.91
C GLU A 187 -18.89 -18.91 -10.81
N VAL A 188 -18.08 -18.91 -9.75
CA VAL A 188 -18.24 -19.83 -8.61
C VAL A 188 -19.45 -19.42 -7.76
N GLU A 189 -19.59 -18.12 -7.49
CA GLU A 189 -20.72 -17.57 -6.74
C GLU A 189 -22.05 -17.91 -7.42
N LYS A 190 -22.13 -17.74 -8.73
CA LYS A 190 -23.27 -18.13 -9.55
C LYS A 190 -23.59 -19.62 -9.45
N ALA A 191 -22.55 -20.46 -9.49
CA ALA A 191 -22.70 -21.90 -9.49
C ALA A 191 -23.17 -22.44 -8.13
N LEU A 192 -22.73 -21.82 -7.04
CA LEU A 192 -22.96 -22.30 -5.68
C LEU A 192 -24.02 -21.49 -4.91
N GLY A 193 -24.45 -20.34 -5.45
CA GLY A 193 -25.40 -19.46 -4.79
C GLY A 193 -24.87 -18.85 -3.49
N LYS A 194 -23.57 -18.53 -3.44
CA LYS A 194 -22.89 -17.95 -2.28
C LYS A 194 -22.06 -16.74 -2.69
N ASN A 195 -21.74 -15.87 -1.74
CA ASN A 195 -20.78 -14.77 -1.93
C ASN A 195 -19.36 -15.22 -1.56
N ILE A 196 -18.35 -14.75 -2.28
CA ILE A 196 -16.93 -14.91 -1.96
C ILE A 196 -16.33 -13.51 -1.90
N LYS A 197 -16.06 -13.03 -0.68
CA LYS A 197 -15.59 -11.66 -0.49
C LYS A 197 -14.22 -11.44 -1.11
N LEU A 198 -14.06 -10.39 -1.90
CA LEU A 198 -12.75 -9.96 -2.39
C LEU A 198 -12.27 -8.72 -1.64
N LEU A 199 -11.15 -8.86 -0.96
CA LEU A 199 -10.43 -7.78 -0.29
C LEU A 199 -9.03 -7.66 -0.90
N CYS A 200 -8.68 -6.50 -1.46
CA CYS A 200 -7.35 -6.35 -2.05
C CYS A 200 -6.79 -4.94 -1.93
N GLN A 201 -5.50 -4.78 -2.22
CA GLN A 201 -4.96 -3.45 -2.45
C GLN A 201 -5.64 -2.82 -3.67
N ALA A 202 -5.85 -1.51 -3.67
CA ALA A 202 -6.25 -0.75 -4.85
C ALA A 202 -5.66 0.67 -4.84
N ASN A 203 -5.93 1.42 -5.90
CA ASN A 203 -5.55 2.83 -6.04
C ASN A 203 -6.81 3.65 -6.37
N PHE A 204 -6.70 4.98 -6.31
CA PHE A 204 -7.74 5.84 -6.87
C PHE A 204 -7.87 5.62 -8.39
N GLY A 205 -9.10 5.61 -8.88
CA GLY A 205 -9.38 5.58 -10.32
C GLY A 205 -10.64 4.83 -10.71
N GLU A 206 -10.91 4.85 -12.00
CA GLU A 206 -12.13 4.30 -12.59
C GLU A 206 -12.24 2.78 -12.40
N ASN A 207 -11.13 2.04 -12.45
CA ASN A 207 -11.15 0.58 -12.31
C ASN A 207 -11.60 0.17 -10.89
N THR A 208 -11.09 0.84 -9.87
CA THR A 208 -11.50 0.61 -8.47
C THR A 208 -12.96 1.03 -8.26
N LYS A 209 -13.36 2.19 -8.79
CA LYS A 209 -14.75 2.66 -8.76
C LYS A 209 -15.70 1.63 -9.39
N LYS A 210 -15.33 1.10 -10.55
CA LYS A 210 -16.08 0.08 -11.27
C LYS A 210 -16.16 -1.22 -10.45
N ALA A 211 -15.08 -1.64 -9.81
CA ALA A 211 -15.07 -2.85 -8.98
C ALA A 211 -16.02 -2.74 -7.78
N PHE A 212 -16.12 -1.57 -7.14
CA PHE A 212 -17.07 -1.33 -6.04
C PHE A 212 -18.53 -1.15 -6.49
N SER A 213 -18.78 -0.81 -7.75
CA SER A 213 -20.13 -0.51 -8.26
C SER A 213 -20.71 -1.59 -9.16
N THR A 214 -19.88 -2.49 -9.69
CA THR A 214 -20.32 -3.63 -10.48
C THR A 214 -20.80 -4.72 -9.54
N LEU A 215 -22.05 -5.13 -9.70
CA LEU A 215 -22.62 -6.25 -8.96
C LEU A 215 -22.32 -7.57 -9.68
N ASP A 216 -21.92 -8.58 -8.92
CA ASP A 216 -21.84 -9.97 -9.36
C ASP A 216 -23.24 -10.60 -9.50
N SER A 217 -23.26 -11.87 -9.87
CA SER A 217 -24.47 -12.66 -10.09
C SER A 217 -25.29 -12.93 -8.82
N THR A 218 -24.72 -12.73 -7.64
CA THR A 218 -25.39 -12.82 -6.33
C THR A 218 -25.86 -11.47 -5.80
N GLY A 219 -25.48 -10.39 -6.48
CA GLY A 219 -25.86 -9.02 -6.15
C GLY A 219 -24.90 -8.32 -5.18
N ASN A 220 -23.71 -8.87 -4.94
CA ASN A 220 -22.66 -8.24 -4.14
C ASN A 220 -21.68 -7.48 -5.06
N PRO A 221 -20.92 -6.51 -4.54
CA PRO A 221 -19.92 -5.81 -5.35
C PRO A 221 -18.76 -6.74 -5.70
N THR A 222 -18.16 -6.58 -6.88
CA THR A 222 -16.94 -7.32 -7.27
C THR A 222 -15.76 -7.12 -6.32
N LEU A 223 -15.75 -6.00 -5.57
CA LEU A 223 -14.77 -5.69 -4.55
C LEU A 223 -15.51 -5.28 -3.27
N ASP A 224 -15.39 -6.09 -2.21
CA ASP A 224 -16.04 -5.85 -0.93
C ASP A 224 -15.31 -4.82 -0.08
N GLY A 225 -14.00 -4.68 -0.27
CA GLY A 225 -13.20 -3.73 0.45
C GLY A 225 -11.75 -3.66 -0.04
N ALA A 226 -11.07 -2.57 0.27
CA ALA A 226 -9.74 -2.32 -0.23
C ALA A 226 -8.83 -1.54 0.71
N VAL A 227 -7.54 -1.87 0.62
CA VAL A 227 -6.46 -1.04 1.13
C VAL A 227 -6.01 -0.11 0.00
N ILE A 228 -6.24 1.19 0.14
CA ILE A 228 -5.98 2.19 -0.90
C ILE A 228 -4.64 2.88 -0.66
N ASN A 229 -3.72 2.75 -1.62
CA ASN A 229 -2.48 3.52 -1.57
C ASN A 229 -2.64 4.84 -2.31
N SER A 230 -2.36 5.94 -1.60
CA SER A 230 -2.40 7.28 -2.19
C SER A 230 -1.05 7.61 -2.84
N GLY A 231 -0.93 7.34 -4.14
CA GLY A 231 0.24 7.74 -4.93
C GLY A 231 0.44 9.26 -4.91
N SER A 232 -0.66 10.04 -4.97
CA SER A 232 -0.58 11.50 -4.92
C SER A 232 -0.02 12.02 -3.58
N ALA A 233 -0.29 11.34 -2.45
CA ALA A 233 0.34 11.68 -1.18
C ALA A 233 1.85 11.37 -1.16
N SER A 234 2.25 10.20 -1.67
CA SER A 234 3.67 9.83 -1.81
C SER A 234 4.45 10.82 -2.67
N ASP A 235 3.86 11.26 -3.77
CA ASP A 235 4.46 12.26 -4.66
C ASP A 235 4.53 13.64 -4.01
N ALA A 236 3.47 14.05 -3.29
CA ALA A 236 3.44 15.32 -2.58
C ALA A 236 4.49 15.39 -1.47
N TYR A 237 4.70 14.29 -0.73
CA TYR A 237 5.82 14.18 0.22
C TYR A 237 7.18 14.23 -0.50
N GLY A 238 7.28 13.65 -1.70
CA GLY A 238 8.48 13.73 -2.53
C GLY A 238 8.82 15.18 -2.88
N VAL A 239 7.80 15.97 -3.25
CA VAL A 239 7.93 17.41 -3.48
C VAL A 239 8.38 18.14 -2.21
N VAL A 240 7.82 17.80 -1.03
CA VAL A 240 8.22 18.40 0.25
C VAL A 240 9.70 18.15 0.55
N LEU A 241 10.15 16.90 0.42
CA LEU A 241 11.54 16.53 0.67
C LEU A 241 12.49 17.25 -0.30
N LEU A 242 12.21 17.15 -1.61
CA LEU A 242 13.06 17.73 -2.66
C LEU A 242 13.11 19.25 -2.58
N TYR A 243 11.97 19.92 -2.45
CA TYR A 243 11.92 21.38 -2.50
C TYR A 243 12.61 22.03 -1.30
N ASN A 244 12.51 21.43 -0.11
CA ASN A 244 13.30 21.87 1.05
C ASN A 244 14.80 21.68 0.82
N GLY A 245 15.23 20.61 0.16
CA GLY A 245 16.62 20.42 -0.29
C GLY A 245 17.07 21.52 -1.26
N ILE A 246 16.36 21.65 -2.39
CA ILE A 246 16.65 22.60 -3.48
C ILE A 246 16.71 24.05 -3.00
N THR A 247 15.87 24.42 -2.03
CA THR A 247 15.82 25.79 -1.51
C THR A 247 16.84 26.08 -0.39
N GLY A 248 17.75 25.14 -0.12
CA GLY A 248 18.83 25.31 0.85
C GLY A 248 18.40 25.10 2.30
N HIS A 249 17.29 24.40 2.53
CA HIS A 249 16.71 24.16 3.85
C HIS A 249 16.82 22.70 4.31
N GLY A 250 17.51 21.83 3.56
CA GLY A 250 17.58 20.39 3.84
C GLY A 250 18.06 20.02 5.26
N ASP A 251 18.98 20.79 5.85
CA ASP A 251 19.50 20.53 7.19
C ASP A 251 18.45 20.65 8.30
N ALA A 252 17.38 21.44 8.08
CA ALA A 252 16.28 21.56 9.04
C ALA A 252 15.42 20.28 9.11
N PHE A 253 15.57 19.38 8.15
CA PHE A 253 14.73 18.18 7.99
C PHE A 253 15.54 16.88 8.06
N LYS A 254 16.87 16.96 8.12
CA LYS A 254 17.78 15.82 8.16
C LYS A 254 18.42 15.69 9.55
N PRO A 255 17.78 15.01 10.52
CA PRO A 255 18.39 14.80 11.83
C PRO A 255 19.74 14.08 11.66
N GLU A 256 20.76 14.57 12.36
CA GLU A 256 22.13 14.06 12.25
C GLU A 256 22.72 14.11 10.81
N GLY A 257 22.15 14.96 9.95
CA GLY A 257 22.55 15.06 8.54
C GLY A 257 22.08 13.88 7.67
N LYS A 258 21.15 13.06 8.17
CA LYS A 258 20.63 11.89 7.44
C LYS A 258 19.29 12.15 6.78
N ALA A 259 19.13 11.58 5.60
CA ALA A 259 17.88 11.47 4.86
C ALA A 259 16.79 10.80 5.72
N ILE A 260 15.52 11.12 5.43
CA ILE A 260 14.38 10.72 6.27
C ILE A 260 13.38 9.85 5.51
N THR A 261 12.54 9.16 6.26
CA THR A 261 11.34 8.52 5.72
C THR A 261 10.15 9.43 5.98
N MET A 262 9.52 9.92 4.92
CA MET A 262 8.25 10.63 4.99
C MET A 262 7.25 9.86 4.13
N ALA A 263 6.46 9.01 4.76
CA ALA A 263 5.71 7.95 4.07
C ALA A 263 4.22 8.02 4.47
N PRO A 264 3.28 8.10 3.51
CA PRO A 264 1.86 7.98 3.84
C PRO A 264 1.54 6.54 4.25
N GLY A 265 0.61 6.39 5.19
CA GLY A 265 -0.04 5.11 5.46
C GLY A 265 -1.01 4.75 4.33
N PRO A 266 -1.43 3.47 4.23
CA PRO A 266 -2.58 3.13 3.40
C PRO A 266 -3.87 3.74 3.96
N LEU A 267 -4.85 3.97 3.09
CA LEU A 267 -6.22 4.27 3.48
C LEU A 267 -7.07 2.99 3.40
N VAL A 268 -8.20 2.95 4.09
CA VAL A 268 -9.07 1.78 4.15
C VAL A 268 -10.45 2.14 3.61
N ALA A 269 -10.89 1.38 2.60
CA ALA A 269 -12.22 1.44 2.04
C ALA A 269 -12.95 0.14 2.36
N SER A 270 -13.81 0.13 3.38
CA SER A 270 -14.57 -1.07 3.79
C SER A 270 -15.77 -1.39 2.89
N GLY A 271 -15.90 -0.74 1.73
CA GLY A 271 -16.99 -0.97 0.79
C GLY A 271 -17.22 0.24 -0.13
N ALA A 272 -18.26 0.14 -0.97
CA ALA A 272 -18.56 1.15 -1.99
C ALA A 272 -18.82 2.54 -1.41
N GLU A 273 -19.53 2.64 -0.27
CA GLU A 273 -19.79 3.93 0.37
C GLU A 273 -18.50 4.58 0.89
N ALA A 274 -17.66 3.81 1.59
CA ALA A 274 -16.36 4.28 2.07
C ALA A 274 -15.47 4.73 0.90
N TYR A 275 -15.43 3.94 -0.19
CA TYR A 275 -14.69 4.31 -1.39
C TYR A 275 -15.24 5.57 -2.07
N SER A 276 -16.57 5.77 -2.12
CA SER A 276 -17.18 6.97 -2.72
C SER A 276 -16.78 8.28 -2.02
N LYS A 277 -16.43 8.21 -0.73
CA LYS A 277 -15.84 9.34 0.01
C LYS A 277 -14.37 9.50 -0.38
N LEU A 278 -13.62 8.39 -0.35
CA LEU A 278 -12.19 8.39 -0.64
C LEU A 278 -11.85 8.80 -2.08
N GLU A 279 -12.64 8.40 -3.08
CA GLU A 279 -12.36 8.73 -4.49
C GLU A 279 -12.41 10.24 -4.75
N GLN A 280 -13.13 11.01 -3.93
CA GLN A 280 -13.17 12.46 -4.05
C GLN A 280 -11.79 13.08 -3.81
N LEU A 281 -10.93 12.42 -3.03
CA LEU A 281 -9.60 12.88 -2.66
C LEU A 281 -8.60 12.95 -3.82
N ASP A 282 -9.02 12.62 -5.04
CA ASP A 282 -8.21 12.72 -6.25
C ASP A 282 -8.95 13.42 -7.41
N THR A 283 -10.01 14.18 -7.12
CA THR A 283 -10.89 14.76 -8.16
C THR A 283 -10.69 16.26 -8.41
N SER A 284 -10.13 17.02 -7.47
CA SER A 284 -9.89 18.45 -7.61
C SER A 284 -8.83 18.98 -6.64
N ASP A 285 -8.31 20.17 -6.93
CA ASP A 285 -7.29 20.87 -6.13
C ASP A 285 -7.67 21.08 -4.66
N GLU A 286 -8.97 21.23 -4.37
CA GLU A 286 -9.50 21.43 -3.02
C GLU A 286 -9.68 20.11 -2.27
N MET A 287 -9.88 19.01 -3.01
CA MET A 287 -10.18 17.70 -2.45
C MET A 287 -8.94 16.83 -2.29
N TYR A 288 -7.84 17.13 -2.99
CA TYR A 288 -6.61 16.35 -2.93
C TYR A 288 -6.20 15.97 -1.51
N VAL A 289 -5.62 14.77 -1.33
CA VAL A 289 -5.11 14.31 -0.03
C VAL A 289 -4.22 15.35 0.64
N TYR A 290 -3.44 16.10 -0.14
CA TYR A 290 -2.84 17.36 0.29
C TYR A 290 -3.08 18.45 -0.76
N THR A 291 -3.57 19.60 -0.31
CA THR A 291 -3.70 20.78 -1.19
C THR A 291 -2.35 21.47 -1.36
N SER A 292 -2.22 22.34 -2.37
CA SER A 292 -1.00 23.12 -2.59
C SER A 292 -0.62 23.98 -1.37
N ASP A 293 -1.61 24.57 -0.67
CA ASP A 293 -1.36 25.41 0.50
C ASP A 293 -0.94 24.59 1.72
N GLU A 294 -1.51 23.39 1.91
CA GLU A 294 -1.02 22.46 2.93
C GLU A 294 0.42 22.02 2.64
N ILE A 295 0.77 21.74 1.37
CA ILE A 295 2.15 21.45 0.99
C ILE A 295 3.07 22.63 1.26
N LYS A 296 2.68 23.87 0.93
CA LYS A 296 3.48 25.07 1.25
C LYS A 296 3.74 25.20 2.76
N ASN A 297 2.79 24.82 3.62
CA ASN A 297 3.00 24.85 5.06
C ASN A 297 4.09 23.88 5.55
N LEU A 298 4.43 22.85 4.75
CA LEU A 298 5.52 21.90 5.01
C LEU A 298 6.86 22.31 4.39
N LEU A 299 6.89 23.46 3.72
CA LEU A 299 8.08 23.96 3.04
C LEU A 299 8.64 25.15 3.81
N LYS A 300 9.90 25.06 4.24
CA LYS A 300 10.53 26.09 5.07
C LYS A 300 10.57 27.47 4.40
N LYS A 301 10.68 27.49 3.07
CA LYS A 301 10.62 28.72 2.25
C LYS A 301 9.32 29.51 2.40
N TYR A 302 8.21 28.85 2.72
CA TYR A 302 6.89 29.49 2.89
C TYR A 302 6.43 29.52 4.35
N ASN A 303 6.98 28.63 5.19
CA ASN A 303 6.70 28.55 6.62
C ASN A 303 8.01 28.37 7.39
N ASP A 304 8.55 29.45 7.97
CA ASP A 304 9.80 29.42 8.74
C ASP A 304 9.77 28.44 9.92
N ALA A 305 8.58 28.15 10.46
CA ALA A 305 8.37 27.20 11.55
C ALA A 305 8.37 25.73 11.09
N SER A 306 8.41 25.47 9.78
CA SER A 306 8.50 24.10 9.26
C SER A 306 9.88 23.50 9.58
N ASP A 307 9.86 22.30 10.15
CA ASP A 307 11.01 21.50 10.56
C ASP A 307 10.71 20.00 10.47
N TYR A 308 11.69 19.18 10.85
CA TYR A 308 11.58 17.74 10.90
C TYR A 308 10.38 17.24 11.70
N ASP A 309 10.12 17.79 12.88
CA ASP A 309 9.06 17.31 13.78
C ASP A 309 7.68 17.54 13.15
N LEU A 310 7.47 18.68 12.48
CA LEU A 310 6.23 18.94 11.73
C LEU A 310 6.03 17.93 10.59
N LEU A 311 7.08 17.57 9.85
CA LEU A 311 6.98 16.56 8.78
C LEU A 311 6.60 15.19 9.37
N MET A 312 7.24 14.79 10.47
CA MET A 312 6.95 13.51 11.11
C MET A 312 5.56 13.47 11.72
N GLU A 313 5.10 14.56 12.36
CA GLU A 313 3.73 14.68 12.85
C GLU A 313 2.72 14.56 11.69
N THR A 314 2.99 15.23 10.57
CA THR A 314 2.14 15.14 9.37
C THR A 314 2.03 13.71 8.85
N SER A 315 3.15 12.99 8.77
CA SER A 315 3.21 11.59 8.34
C SER A 315 2.48 10.66 9.33
N ARG A 316 2.67 10.86 10.64
CA ARG A 316 2.01 10.09 11.70
C ARG A 316 0.49 10.29 11.70
N ASN A 317 0.03 11.51 11.45
CA ASN A 317 -1.40 11.84 11.39
C ASN A 317 -2.06 11.48 10.04
N PHE A 318 -1.33 10.85 9.11
CA PHE A 318 -1.91 10.34 7.88
C PHE A 318 -2.78 9.10 8.17
N THR A 319 -4.10 9.31 8.23
CA THR A 319 -5.12 8.26 8.40
C THR A 319 -6.36 8.59 7.57
N THR A 320 -7.14 7.57 7.19
CA THR A 320 -8.44 7.74 6.51
C THR A 320 -9.31 8.77 7.23
N GLU A 321 -9.46 8.61 8.55
CA GLU A 321 -10.32 9.44 9.37
C GLU A 321 -9.92 10.93 9.34
N ASN A 322 -8.63 11.21 9.56
CA ASN A 322 -8.12 12.58 9.60
C ASN A 322 -8.24 13.28 8.24
N ILE A 323 -8.00 12.55 7.15
CA ILE A 323 -8.08 13.10 5.80
C ILE A 323 -9.53 13.41 5.43
N LEU A 324 -10.47 12.50 5.70
CA LEU A 324 -11.89 12.73 5.47
C LEU A 324 -12.42 13.92 6.29
N GLU A 325 -12.00 14.05 7.55
CA GLU A 325 -12.35 15.20 8.39
C GLU A 325 -11.83 16.53 7.83
N ARG A 326 -10.55 16.57 7.43
CA ARG A 326 -9.91 17.74 6.81
C ARG A 326 -10.57 18.19 5.50
N ARG A 327 -11.32 17.30 4.85
CA ARG A 327 -12.04 17.57 3.59
C ARG A 327 -13.56 17.68 3.76
N GLY A 328 -14.08 17.58 4.99
CA GLY A 328 -15.52 17.67 5.25
C GLY A 328 -16.33 16.49 4.70
N LEU A 329 -15.72 15.30 4.66
CA LEU A 329 -16.32 14.07 4.12
C LEU A 329 -16.75 13.06 5.20
N LYS A 330 -16.62 13.41 6.48
CA LYS A 330 -17.10 12.59 7.60
C LYS A 330 -18.63 12.52 7.60
#